data_AF-A0A2V8L0H5-F1
#
_entry.id   AF-A0A2V8L0H5-F1
#
_cell.length_a   1.000
_cell.length_b   1.000
_cell.length_c   1.000
_cell.angle_alpha   90.00
_cell.angle_beta   90.00
_cell.angle_gamma   90.00
#
_symmetry.space_group_name_H-M   'P 1'
#
loop_
_entity.id
_entity.type
_entity.pdbx_description
1 polymer ?
#
loop_
_entity_poly.entity_id
_entity_poly.type
_entity_poly.pdbx_seq_one_letter_code
_entity_poly.pdbx_strand_id
1 'polypeptide(L)' 'MPRNGEINNSFGVYKNLCCGTEIIIPAGVIFPDCATHIHLITEWKNIHSSRIPHVSELAEGKKTEPAA' A
#
# COMPACT_ATOMS: atom_id res chain seq x y z
N MET A 1 -0.08 -9.81 9.96
CA MET A 1 -0.61 -9.74 8.59
C MET A 1 -2.06 -9.30 8.74
N PRO A 2 -2.48 -8.16 8.16
CA PRO A 2 -3.89 -7.81 8.13
C PRO A 2 -4.72 -8.80 7.30
N ARG A 3 -6.00 -8.91 7.63
CA ARG A 3 -7.01 -9.77 7.00
C ARG A 3 -8.05 -8.92 6.27
N ASN A 4 -8.74 -9.56 5.32
CA ASN A 4 -9.93 -8.98 4.70
C ASN A 4 -10.93 -8.48 5.76
N GLY A 5 -11.50 -7.30 5.52
CA GLY A 5 -12.38 -6.62 6.47
C GLY A 5 -11.69 -5.69 7.48
N GLU A 6 -10.37 -5.81 7.69
CA GLU A 6 -9.63 -4.88 8.53
C GLU A 6 -9.34 -3.56 7.79
N ILE A 7 -9.17 -2.45 8.52
CA ILE A 7 -8.78 -1.16 7.94
C ILE A 7 -7.26 -1.11 7.76
N ASN A 8 -6.83 -0.73 6.57
CA ASN A 8 -5.43 -0.48 6.29
C ASN A 8 -4.97 0.86 6.85
N ASN A 9 -4.00 0.86 7.76
CA ASN A 9 -3.49 2.10 8.36
C ASN A 9 -2.40 2.80 7.52
N SER A 10 -1.86 2.13 6.50
CA SER A 10 -0.70 2.63 5.75
C SER A 10 -0.83 2.38 4.26
N PHE A 11 -0.58 3.40 3.44
CA PHE A 11 -0.49 3.23 1.99
C PHE A 11 0.62 2.23 1.64
N GLY A 12 0.35 1.28 0.76
CA GLY A 12 1.37 0.31 0.35
C GLY A 12 0.91 -0.68 -0.69
N VAL A 13 1.87 -1.48 -1.16
CA VAL A 13 1.61 -2.64 -2.01
C VAL A 13 1.51 -3.87 -1.13
N TYR A 14 0.40 -4.58 -1.27
CA TYR A 14 0.07 -5.76 -0.49
C TYR A 14 -0.06 -6.98 -1.39
N LYS A 15 0.45 -8.11 -0.92
CA LYS A 15 0.37 -9.41 -1.56
C LYS A 15 -0.51 -10.34 -0.74
N ASN A 16 -1.51 -10.96 -1.34
CA ASN A 16 -2.30 -11.97 -0.63
C ASN A 16 -1.50 -13.28 -0.49
N LEU A 17 -1.69 -13.99 0.62
CA LEU A 17 -0.95 -15.23 0.88
C LEU A 17 -1.53 -16.44 0.13
N CYS A 18 -2.80 -16.41 -0.23
CA CYS A 18 -3.48 -17.53 -0.89
C CYS A 18 -3.13 -17.67 -2.39
N CYS A 19 -3.09 -16.56 -3.13
CA CYS A 19 -2.84 -16.58 -4.59
C CYS A 19 -1.54 -15.88 -4.99
N GLY A 20 -0.91 -15.12 -4.09
CA GLY A 20 0.24 -14.28 -4.43
C GLY A 20 -0.10 -13.06 -5.29
N THR A 21 -1.35 -12.62 -5.34
CA THR A 21 -1.79 -11.41 -6.06
C THR A 21 -1.33 -10.15 -5.34
N GLU A 22 -0.82 -9.19 -6.10
CA GLU A 22 -0.28 -7.92 -5.61
C GLU A 22 -1.19 -6.76 -5.98
N ILE A 23 -1.58 -5.95 -5.00
CA ILE A 23 -2.44 -4.78 -5.20
C ILE A 23 -1.96 -3.58 -4.37
N ILE A 24 -2.29 -2.38 -4.83
CA ILE A 24 -2.09 -1.15 -4.07
C ILE A 24 -3.32 -0.95 -3.18
N ILE A 25 -3.11 -0.77 -1.88
CA ILE A 25 -4.18 -0.47 -0.93
C ILE A 25 -3.86 0.87 -0.26
N PRO A 26 -4.72 1.90 -0.42
CA PRO A 26 -4.56 3.17 0.27
C PRO A 26 -4.75 3.04 1.77
N ALA A 27 -4.19 3.99 2.53
CA ALA A 27 -4.52 4.13 3.95
C ALA A 27 -6.01 4.48 4.13
N GLY A 28 -6.62 4.01 5.20
CA GLY A 28 -8.04 4.15 5.52
C GLY A 28 -8.97 3.21 4.75
N VAL A 29 -8.46 2.42 3.80
CA VAL A 29 -9.28 1.49 2.99
C VAL A 29 -9.32 0.11 3.63
N ILE A 30 -10.47 -0.57 3.51
CA ILE A 30 -10.64 -1.93 4.00
C ILE A 30 -9.86 -2.93 3.11
N PHE A 31 -9.17 -3.88 3.72
CA PHE A 31 -8.55 -4.98 2.98
C PHE A 31 -9.62 -5.81 2.27
N PRO A 32 -9.52 -5.97 0.93
CA PRO A 32 -10.52 -6.69 0.17
C PRO A 32 -10.38 -8.21 0.33
N ASP A 33 -11.41 -8.93 -0.09
CA ASP A 33 -11.31 -10.37 -0.35
C ASP A 33 -10.34 -10.67 -1.51
N CYS A 34 -9.79 -11.87 -1.52
CA CYS A 34 -9.13 -12.39 -2.70
C CYS A 34 -10.16 -12.61 -3.83
N ALA A 35 -9.88 -12.09 -5.03
CA ALA A 35 -10.78 -12.22 -6.19
C ALA A 35 -11.16 -13.67 -6.55
N THR A 36 -10.29 -14.64 -6.23
CA THR A 36 -10.52 -16.08 -6.46
C THR A 36 -11.21 -16.77 -5.27
N HIS A 37 -11.08 -16.22 -4.07
CA HIS A 37 -11.51 -16.84 -2.81
C HIS A 37 -12.41 -15.87 -2.03
N ILE A 38 -13.55 -15.51 -2.63
CA ILE A 38 -14.53 -14.59 -2.05
C ILE A 38 -15.11 -15.20 -0.76
N HIS A 39 -15.33 -14.36 0.26
CA HIS A 39 -15.83 -14.77 1.59
C HIS A 39 -14.95 -15.74 2.39
N LEU A 40 -13.71 -15.99 1.96
CA LEU A 40 -12.72 -16.73 2.75
C LEU A 40 -11.72 -15.78 3.38
N ILE A 41 -11.11 -16.21 4.50
CA ILE A 41 -10.08 -15.42 5.17
C ILE A 41 -8.92 -15.21 4.18
N THR A 42 -8.66 -13.94 3.88
CA THR A 42 -7.56 -13.51 3.01
C THR A 42 -6.58 -12.69 3.84
N GLU A 43 -5.36 -13.21 3.99
CA GLU A 43 -4.28 -12.49 4.65
C GLU A 43 -3.44 -11.72 3.63
N TRP A 44 -3.13 -10.47 3.97
CA TRP A 44 -2.37 -9.53 3.15
C TRP A 44 -1.02 -9.23 3.80
N LYS A 45 0.05 -9.38 3.02
CA LYS A 45 1.41 -9.03 3.40
C LYS A 45 1.83 -7.76 2.70
N ASN A 46 2.21 -6.73 3.45
CA ASN A 46 2.87 -5.58 2.83
C ASN A 46 4.23 -6.05 2.28
N ILE A 47 4.45 -5.87 0.98
CA ILE A 47 5.68 -6.31 0.29
C ILE A 47 6.65 -5.17 0.00
N HIS A 48 6.30 -3.94 0.37
CA HIS A 48 7.20 -2.80 0.26
C HIS A 48 7.77 -2.45 1.63
N SER A 49 9.08 -2.62 1.82
CA SER A 49 9.77 -2.35 3.08
C SER A 49 10.01 -0.86 3.32
N SER A 50 9.93 -0.03 2.27
CA SER A 50 10.17 1.40 2.35
C SER A 50 8.88 2.20 2.46
N ARG A 51 8.92 3.32 3.18
CA ARG A 51 7.83 4.31 3.16
C ARG A 51 7.71 4.86 1.75
N ILE A 52 6.53 4.75 1.14
CA ILE A 52 6.23 5.42 -0.12
C ILE A 52 5.82 6.87 0.25
N PRO A 53 6.59 7.89 -0.16
CA PRO A 53 6.28 9.27 0.18
C PRO A 53 4.99 9.70 -0.52
N HIS A 54 4.19 10.51 0.16
CA HIS A 54 3.03 11.16 -0.44
C HIS A 54 3.51 12.18 -1.49
N VAL A 55 2.72 12.41 -2.54
CA VAL A 55 3.09 13.35 -3.61
C VAL A 55 3.36 14.77 -3.09
N SER A 56 2.68 15.17 -2.01
CA SER A 56 2.93 16.45 -1.34
C SER A 56 4.34 16.58 -0.77
N GLU A 57 4.98 15.46 -0.41
CA GLU A 57 6.36 15.43 0.12
C GLU A 57 7.42 15.50 -0.98
N LEU A 58 7.04 15.31 -2.25
CA LEU A 58 7.98 15.36 -3.39
C LEU A 58 8.27 16.79 -3.86
N ALA A 59 7.50 17.80 -3.41
CA ALA A 59 7.50 19.15 -3.96
C ALA A 59 8.60 20.09 -3.42
N GLU A 60 9.41 19.69 -2.45
CA GLU A 60 10.40 20.58 -1.81
C GLU A 60 11.82 20.49 -2.40
N GLY A 61 12.03 19.69 -3.46
CA GLY A 61 13.35 19.49 -4.07
C GLY A 61 13.56 20.20 -5.41
N LYS A 62 14.04 21.46 -5.37
CA LYS A 62 14.85 22.23 -6.35
C LYS A 62 14.32 23.65 -6.63
N LYS A 63 14.68 24.60 -5.77
CA LYS A 63 15.05 25.95 -6.24
C LYS A 63 16.56 25.93 -6.50
N THR A 64 16.96 25.95 -7.76
CA THR A 64 18.35 26.22 -8.17
C THR A 64 18.71 27.65 -7.78
N GLU A 65 19.69 27.82 -6.89
CA GLU A 65 20.39 29.10 -6.72
C GLU A 65 21.23 29.40 -7.97
N PRO A 66 21.11 30.60 -8.58
CA PRO A 66 22.03 31.01 -9.63
C PRO A 66 23.38 31.40 -9.02
N ALA A 67 24.46 30.90 -9.63
CA ALA A 67 25.82 31.27 -9.28
C ALA A 67 26.07 32.76 -9.56
N ALA A 68 26.66 33.46 -8.60
CA ALA A 68 27.19 34.81 -8.73
C ALA A 68 28.66 34.82 -8.27
#